data_AF-A0A0C3DBQ2-F1
#
_entry.id   AF-A0A0C3DBQ2-F1
#
_cell.length_a   1.000
_cell.length_b   1.000
_cell.length_c   1.000
_cell.angle_alpha   90.00
_cell.angle_beta   90.00
_cell.angle_gamma   90.00
#
_symmetry.space_group_name_H-M   'P 1'
#
loop_
_entity.id
_entity.type
_entity.pdbx_description
1 polymer ?
#
loop_
_entity_poly.entity_id
_entity_poly.type
_entity_poly.pdbx_seq_one_letter_code
_entity_poly.pdbx_strand_id
1 'polypeptide(L)'
;MSITTGAMTTSHLNKEIKMADGRLQLHQVGLLRPSDPGLPIETLRERFKEDNYLFLKGLLPREHALKACEAYFRFLSPSKVLKPGTSPVDGIFNPNNDLSNFGGLSSRQADMHKLKGKQAALFSDLTVRAHTEKWYTDEFCQHPNVIDFAAKLTEWNDVRQFKRSLFRCNIPNSEPIGVHYDQIFLRQGDTTNITAWCVMGDIKIDGGGLMYLEKNSCIDRQC
;
A
#
# COMPACT_ATOMS: atom_id res chain seq x y z
N MET A 1 -30.14 -9.11 -18.73
CA MET A 1 -29.44 -10.24 -18.08
C MET A 1 -29.03 -9.77 -16.70
N SER A 2 -29.64 -10.36 -15.66
CA SER A 2 -29.42 -9.99 -14.27
C SER A 2 -28.03 -10.45 -13.85
N ILE A 3 -27.17 -9.53 -13.42
CA ILE A 3 -25.87 -9.86 -12.83
C ILE A 3 -26.15 -10.16 -11.36
N THR A 4 -26.35 -11.42 -11.06
CA THR A 4 -26.42 -11.93 -9.69
C THR A 4 -25.08 -11.66 -9.03
N THR A 5 -25.04 -10.74 -8.06
CA THR A 5 -23.92 -10.54 -7.14
C THR A 5 -23.80 -11.77 -6.24
N GLY A 6 -23.17 -12.83 -6.74
CA GLY A 6 -22.76 -13.96 -5.94
C GLY A 6 -21.64 -13.49 -4.99
N ALA A 7 -21.84 -13.68 -3.68
CA ALA A 7 -20.78 -13.56 -2.71
C ALA A 7 -19.62 -14.47 -3.14
N MET A 8 -18.48 -13.88 -3.51
CA MET A 8 -17.25 -14.66 -3.71
C MET A 8 -16.90 -15.29 -2.37
N THR A 9 -17.07 -16.60 -2.29
CA THR A 9 -16.76 -17.38 -1.09
C THR A 9 -15.27 -17.32 -0.79
N THR A 10 -14.92 -17.28 0.49
CA THR A 10 -13.56 -17.17 1.05
C THR A 10 -12.65 -18.39 0.76
N SER A 11 -13.05 -19.27 -0.18
CA SER A 11 -12.35 -20.52 -0.53
C SER A 11 -10.95 -20.34 -1.11
N HIS A 12 -10.56 -19.11 -1.46
CA HIS A 12 -9.23 -18.77 -1.97
C HIS A 12 -8.21 -18.44 -0.87
N LEU A 13 -8.65 -18.25 0.38
CA LEU A 13 -7.79 -17.96 1.53
C LEU A 13 -7.38 -19.26 2.24
N ASN A 14 -6.46 -20.02 1.63
CA ASN A 14 -5.93 -21.26 2.22
C ASN A 14 -4.74 -21.02 3.19
N LYS A 15 -4.52 -19.77 3.61
CA LYS A 15 -3.37 -19.39 4.45
C LYS A 15 -3.79 -18.49 5.59
N GLU A 16 -3.15 -18.70 6.73
CA GLU A 16 -3.36 -17.91 7.95
C GLU A 16 -2.85 -16.48 7.75
N ILE A 17 -3.70 -15.48 8.03
CA ILE A 17 -3.35 -14.06 8.00
C ILE A 17 -3.07 -13.59 9.43
N LYS A 18 -1.90 -12.98 9.63
CA LYS A 18 -1.47 -12.43 10.92
C LYS A 18 -1.69 -10.91 10.95
N MET A 19 -2.15 -10.40 12.09
CA MET A 19 -2.20 -8.98 12.44
C MET A 19 -1.28 -8.72 13.63
N ALA A 20 -0.91 -7.46 13.86
CA ALA A 20 -0.04 -7.10 14.98
C ALA A 20 -0.71 -7.41 16.33
N ASP A 21 -2.04 -7.31 16.36
CA ASP A 21 -2.87 -7.46 17.55
C ASP A 21 -3.42 -8.90 17.72
N GLY A 22 -2.95 -9.85 16.90
CA GLY A 22 -3.34 -11.26 16.98
C GLY A 22 -3.68 -11.91 15.63
N ARG A 23 -4.33 -13.07 15.69
CA ARG A 23 -4.71 -13.84 14.50
C ARG A 23 -6.14 -13.50 14.09
N LEU A 24 -6.37 -13.31 12.80
CA LEU A 24 -7.72 -13.22 12.24
C LEU A 24 -8.19 -14.61 11.81
N GLN A 25 -9.40 -14.98 12.21
CA GLN A 25 -10.04 -16.19 11.74
C GLN A 25 -10.49 -15.98 10.29
N LEU A 26 -10.48 -17.05 9.47
CA LEU A 26 -10.82 -16.95 8.05
C LEU A 26 -12.23 -16.37 7.79
N HIS A 27 -13.17 -16.61 8.70
CA HIS A 27 -14.53 -16.06 8.59
C HIS A 27 -14.61 -14.55 8.90
N GLN A 28 -13.56 -13.96 9.48
CA GLN A 28 -13.45 -12.53 9.79
C GLN A 28 -12.82 -11.73 8.64
N VAL A 29 -12.41 -12.40 7.55
CA VAL A 29 -11.71 -11.77 6.44
C VAL A 29 -12.52 -11.94 5.15
N GLY A 30 -12.69 -10.84 4.43
CA GLY A 30 -13.31 -10.80 3.10
C GLY A 30 -12.39 -10.13 2.08
N LEU A 31 -12.77 -10.23 0.80
CA LEU A 31 -12.09 -9.49 -0.26
C LEU A 31 -12.66 -8.07 -0.36
N LEU A 32 -11.79 -7.09 -0.66
CA LEU A 32 -12.23 -5.74 -0.99
C LEU A 32 -13.09 -5.76 -2.27
N ARG A 33 -14.16 -4.96 -2.28
CA ARG A 33 -15.04 -4.81 -3.43
C ARG A 33 -14.33 -4.03 -4.53
N PRO A 34 -14.01 -4.63 -5.69
CA PRO A 34 -13.38 -3.89 -6.78
C PRO A 34 -14.35 -2.88 -7.39
N SER A 35 -13.81 -1.73 -7.78
CA SER A 35 -14.52 -0.67 -8.49
C SER A 35 -13.79 -0.36 -9.80
N ASP A 36 -14.57 -0.25 -10.87
CA ASP A 36 -14.09 0.24 -12.17
C ASP A 36 -14.07 1.78 -12.12
N PRO A 37 -12.93 2.44 -12.38
CA PRO A 37 -12.84 3.90 -12.39
C PRO A 37 -13.71 4.57 -13.48
N GLY A 38 -14.18 3.81 -14.49
CA GLY A 38 -15.08 4.28 -15.54
C GLY A 38 -16.56 4.34 -15.15
N LEU A 39 -16.95 3.88 -13.96
CA LEU A 39 -18.32 4.00 -13.46
C LEU A 39 -18.75 5.48 -13.32
N PRO A 40 -20.07 5.77 -13.34
CA PRO A 40 -20.58 7.09 -13.00
C PRO A 40 -20.03 7.56 -11.66
N ILE A 41 -19.59 8.82 -11.59
CA ILE A 41 -18.91 9.34 -10.39
C ILE A 41 -19.79 9.28 -9.15
N GLU A 42 -21.10 9.48 -9.30
CA GLU A 42 -22.04 9.39 -8.17
C GLU A 42 -22.09 7.98 -7.59
N THR A 43 -22.05 6.94 -8.42
CA THR A 43 -21.96 5.55 -7.95
C THR A 43 -20.66 5.30 -7.19
N LEU A 44 -19.55 5.90 -7.62
CA LEU A 44 -18.27 5.78 -6.92
C LEU A 44 -18.29 6.56 -5.58
N ARG A 45 -18.93 7.73 -5.52
CA ARG A 45 -19.11 8.49 -4.28
C ARG A 45 -20.01 7.76 -3.29
N GLU A 46 -21.10 7.16 -3.75
CA GLU A 46 -21.99 6.33 -2.93
C GLU A 46 -21.22 5.15 -2.31
N ARG A 47 -20.44 4.42 -3.11
CA ARG A 47 -19.57 3.34 -2.61
C ARG A 47 -18.53 3.86 -1.63
N PHE A 48 -17.88 4.98 -1.94
CA PHE A 48 -16.89 5.57 -1.04
C PHE A 48 -17.50 5.94 0.31
N LYS A 49 -18.74 6.46 0.33
CA LYS A 49 -19.48 6.78 1.55
C LYS A 49 -19.94 5.53 2.32
N GLU A 50 -20.33 4.48 1.61
CA GLU A 50 -20.79 3.20 2.18
C GLU A 50 -19.62 2.42 2.80
N ASP A 51 -18.55 2.25 2.02
CA ASP A 51 -17.43 1.35 2.31
C ASP A 51 -16.26 2.06 3.02
N ASN A 52 -16.19 3.40 2.98
CA ASN A 52 -15.05 4.25 3.38
C ASN A 52 -13.74 3.98 2.62
N TYR A 53 -13.83 3.28 1.48
CA TYR A 53 -12.73 3.09 0.55
C TYR A 53 -13.25 2.90 -0.89
N LEU A 54 -12.35 3.01 -1.86
CA LEU A 54 -12.57 2.53 -3.23
C LEU A 54 -11.37 1.69 -3.66
N PHE A 55 -11.61 0.42 -4.02
CA PHE A 55 -10.58 -0.42 -4.62
C PHE A 55 -10.60 -0.32 -6.14
N LEU A 56 -9.95 0.71 -6.67
CA LEU A 56 -9.99 1.06 -8.09
C LEU A 56 -9.04 0.19 -8.91
N LYS A 57 -9.59 -0.65 -9.80
CA LYS A 57 -8.80 -1.50 -10.69
C LYS A 57 -8.50 -0.75 -11.99
N GLY A 58 -7.22 -0.62 -12.33
CA GLY A 58 -6.80 -0.05 -13.62
C GLY A 58 -6.75 1.49 -13.68
N LEU A 59 -6.91 2.19 -12.56
CA LEU A 59 -6.76 3.65 -12.53
C LEU A 59 -5.35 4.09 -12.93
N LEU A 60 -4.33 3.42 -12.39
CA LEU A 60 -2.94 3.57 -12.78
C LEU A 60 -2.59 2.58 -13.89
N PRO A 61 -2.02 3.04 -15.02
CA PRO A 61 -1.51 2.15 -16.05
C PRO A 61 -0.47 1.18 -15.47
N ARG A 62 -0.61 -0.11 -15.77
CA ARG A 62 0.28 -1.16 -15.23
C ARG A 62 1.74 -0.88 -15.54
N GLU A 63 2.03 -0.43 -16.75
CA GLU A 63 3.39 -0.10 -17.19
C GLU A 63 4.04 1.01 -16.37
N HIS A 64 3.28 2.03 -15.95
CA HIS A 64 3.79 3.10 -15.09
C HIS A 64 4.09 2.60 -13.68
N ALA A 65 3.22 1.75 -13.13
CA ALA A 65 3.46 1.10 -11.85
C ALA A 65 4.69 0.18 -11.86
N LEU A 66 4.86 -0.59 -12.94
CA LEU A 66 6.03 -1.47 -13.11
C LEU A 66 7.32 -0.68 -13.37
N LYS A 67 7.27 0.43 -14.10
CA LYS A 67 8.43 1.34 -14.28
C LYS A 67 8.92 1.88 -12.93
N ALA A 68 8.00 2.32 -12.06
CA ALA A 68 8.34 2.78 -10.71
C ALA A 68 8.91 1.65 -9.83
N CYS A 69 8.31 0.45 -9.92
CA CYS A 69 8.81 -0.75 -9.24
C CYS A 69 10.25 -1.09 -9.65
N GLU A 70 10.51 -1.13 -10.96
CA GLU A 70 11.84 -1.40 -11.50
C GLU A 70 12.85 -0.33 -11.07
N ALA A 71 12.48 0.95 -11.16
CA ALA A 71 13.34 2.06 -10.74
C ALA A 71 13.71 1.94 -9.26
N TYR A 72 12.74 1.64 -8.39
CA TYR A 72 12.96 1.43 -6.96
C TYR A 72 13.93 0.27 -6.69
N PHE A 73 13.67 -0.91 -7.26
CA PHE A 73 14.49 -2.09 -6.99
C PHE A 73 15.87 -2.01 -7.64
N ARG A 74 16.00 -1.32 -8.78
CA ARG A 74 17.30 -0.98 -9.36
C ARG A 74 18.07 -0.02 -8.45
N PHE A 75 17.42 0.99 -7.90
CA PHE A 75 18.02 1.91 -6.93
C PHE A 75 18.48 1.19 -5.65
N LEU A 76 17.71 0.21 -5.17
CA LEU A 76 18.09 -0.62 -4.03
C LEU A 76 19.17 -1.67 -4.33
N SER A 77 19.51 -1.94 -5.59
CA SER A 77 20.41 -3.04 -5.96
C SER A 77 21.76 -3.08 -5.22
N PRO A 78 22.41 -1.96 -4.83
CA PRO A 78 23.66 -2.00 -4.07
C PRO A 78 23.52 -2.66 -2.69
N SER A 79 22.31 -2.66 -2.10
CA SER A 79 22.01 -3.35 -0.84
C SER A 79 22.01 -4.88 -0.96
N LYS A 80 21.98 -5.41 -2.20
CA LYS A 80 21.82 -6.84 -2.51
C LYS A 80 20.54 -7.45 -1.93
N VAL A 81 19.49 -6.64 -1.76
CA VAL A 81 18.17 -7.11 -1.27
C VAL A 81 17.55 -8.14 -2.21
N LEU A 82 17.78 -8.00 -3.53
CA LEU A 82 17.21 -8.85 -4.56
C LEU A 82 18.02 -10.12 -4.79
N LYS A 83 17.32 -11.19 -5.16
CA LYS A 83 17.91 -12.46 -5.59
C LYS A 83 18.79 -12.24 -6.83
N PRO A 84 20.05 -12.70 -6.84
CA PRO A 84 20.88 -12.63 -8.05
C PRO A 84 20.23 -13.36 -9.24
N GLY A 85 20.31 -12.75 -10.42
CA GLY A 85 19.79 -13.31 -11.67
C GLY A 85 18.28 -13.09 -11.92
N THR A 86 17.58 -12.34 -11.08
CA THR A 86 16.18 -11.91 -11.33
C THR A 86 16.12 -10.48 -11.85
N SER A 87 15.03 -10.10 -12.52
CA SER A 87 14.84 -8.71 -12.94
C SER A 87 14.47 -7.83 -11.74
N PRO A 88 14.92 -6.55 -11.68
CA PRO A 88 14.52 -5.65 -10.60
C PRO A 88 13.00 -5.49 -10.46
N VAL A 89 12.28 -5.47 -11.58
CA VAL A 89 10.81 -5.36 -11.60
C VAL A 89 10.11 -6.54 -10.90
N ASP A 90 10.78 -7.69 -10.77
CA ASP A 90 10.21 -8.87 -10.11
C ASP A 90 10.19 -8.72 -8.58
N GLY A 91 11.03 -7.84 -8.01
CA GLY A 91 11.07 -7.58 -6.57
C GLY A 91 11.39 -8.79 -5.70
N ILE A 92 12.05 -9.81 -6.25
CA ILE A 92 12.27 -11.09 -5.55
C ILE A 92 13.39 -10.92 -4.53
N PHE A 93 13.04 -11.04 -3.24
CA PHE A 93 14.01 -11.03 -2.15
C PHE A 93 15.02 -12.19 -2.27
N ASN A 94 16.29 -11.93 -1.96
CA ASN A 94 17.33 -12.97 -1.91
C ASN A 94 17.17 -13.84 -0.66
N PRO A 95 16.79 -15.12 -0.78
CA PRO A 95 16.54 -15.97 0.40
C PRO A 95 17.81 -16.26 1.23
N ASN A 96 19.00 -16.01 0.68
CA ASN A 96 20.27 -16.20 1.38
C ASN A 96 20.67 -14.97 2.24
N ASN A 97 19.89 -13.90 2.22
CA ASN A 97 20.15 -12.71 3.03
C ASN A 97 19.72 -12.94 4.49
N ASP A 98 20.49 -12.37 5.42
CA ASP A 98 20.03 -12.16 6.80
C ASP A 98 18.95 -11.07 6.82
N LEU A 99 17.73 -11.44 7.18
CA LEU A 99 16.57 -10.54 7.26
C LEU A 99 16.81 -9.34 8.18
N SER A 100 17.67 -9.48 9.20
CA SER A 100 17.95 -8.38 10.14
C SER A 100 18.74 -7.22 9.50
N ASN A 101 19.24 -7.39 8.27
CA ASN A 101 19.84 -6.32 7.48
C ASN A 101 18.82 -5.48 6.70
N PHE A 102 17.55 -5.87 6.68
CA PHE A 102 16.52 -5.26 5.83
C PHE A 102 15.35 -4.67 6.62
N GLY A 103 15.56 -4.32 7.90
CA GLY A 103 14.63 -3.51 8.69
C GLY A 103 14.69 -2.03 8.30
N GLY A 104 13.59 -1.28 8.44
CA GLY A 104 13.56 0.14 8.08
C GLY A 104 12.17 0.76 7.99
N LEU A 105 12.08 2.01 7.50
CA LEU A 105 10.83 2.76 7.31
C LEU A 105 9.76 2.00 6.49
N SER A 106 10.23 1.10 5.63
CA SER A 106 9.40 0.30 4.74
C SER A 106 8.80 -0.96 5.37
N SER A 107 9.34 -1.44 6.50
CA SER A 107 8.95 -2.70 7.15
C SER A 107 9.10 -2.63 8.68
N ARG A 108 8.02 -2.86 9.43
CA ARG A 108 8.06 -2.94 10.89
C ARG A 108 8.68 -4.27 11.30
N GLN A 109 9.99 -4.30 11.52
CA GLN A 109 10.63 -5.32 12.34
C GLN A 109 10.97 -4.66 13.68
N ALA A 110 10.48 -5.23 14.77
CA ALA A 110 10.29 -4.54 16.05
C ALA A 110 11.56 -4.15 16.82
N ASP A 111 12.77 -4.50 16.34
CA ASP A 111 14.03 -4.19 17.04
C ASP A 111 15.03 -3.44 16.14
N MET A 112 14.80 -2.14 15.97
CA MET A 112 15.66 -1.22 15.19
C MET A 112 16.73 -0.51 16.05
N HIS A 113 17.06 -1.00 17.25
CA HIS A 113 18.06 -0.33 18.10
C HIS A 113 19.52 -0.61 17.74
N LYS A 114 19.83 -1.51 16.79
CA LYS A 114 21.20 -1.68 16.26
C LYS A 114 21.19 -2.08 14.79
N LEU A 115 21.47 -1.13 13.89
CA LEU A 115 21.85 -1.45 12.50
C LEU A 115 23.03 -2.43 12.53
N LYS A 116 22.83 -3.65 12.03
CA LYS A 116 23.86 -4.70 12.07
C LYS A 116 24.81 -4.59 10.87
N GLY A 117 25.65 -3.56 10.89
CA GLY A 117 26.76 -3.41 9.95
C GLY A 117 26.42 -2.69 8.64
N LYS A 118 27.37 -2.74 7.70
CA LYS A 118 27.40 -1.87 6.52
C LYS A 118 26.22 -2.09 5.57
N GLN A 119 25.75 -3.33 5.42
CA GLN A 119 24.62 -3.64 4.54
C GLN A 119 23.31 -3.07 5.08
N ALA A 120 23.04 -3.24 6.37
CA ALA A 120 21.84 -2.69 7.03
C ALA A 120 21.81 -1.16 6.96
N ALA A 121 22.95 -0.50 7.21
CA ALA A 121 23.06 0.95 7.09
C ALA A 121 22.82 1.44 5.65
N LEU A 122 23.38 0.73 4.65
CA LEU A 122 23.18 1.06 3.24
C LEU A 122 21.72 0.87 2.81
N PHE A 123 21.08 -0.23 3.18
CA PHE A 123 19.67 -0.45 2.87
C PHE A 123 18.78 0.63 3.50
N SER A 124 19.00 0.96 4.77
CA SER A 124 18.29 2.03 5.47
C SER A 124 18.46 3.38 4.76
N ASP A 125 19.69 3.77 4.40
CA ASP A 125 19.97 5.02 3.66
C ASP A 125 19.22 5.06 2.32
N LEU A 126 19.30 3.98 1.53
CA LEU A 126 18.63 3.91 0.24
C LEU A 126 17.10 3.98 0.39
N THR A 127 16.50 3.28 1.36
CA THR A 127 15.04 3.35 1.56
C THR A 127 14.57 4.75 1.99
N VAL A 128 15.36 5.47 2.81
CA VAL A 128 15.08 6.87 3.15
C VAL A 128 15.17 7.75 1.90
N ARG A 129 16.25 7.63 1.11
CA ARG A 129 16.48 8.44 -0.08
C ARG A 129 15.46 8.21 -1.19
N ALA A 130 14.97 6.99 -1.34
CA ALA A 130 13.94 6.64 -2.33
C ALA A 130 12.70 7.55 -2.25
N HIS A 131 12.36 8.06 -1.06
CA HIS A 131 11.25 9.00 -0.85
C HIS A 131 11.45 10.38 -1.49
N THR A 132 12.66 10.66 -2.01
CA THR A 132 13.04 11.94 -2.62
C THR A 132 13.55 11.79 -4.05
N GLU A 133 13.58 10.57 -4.59
CA GLU A 133 14.01 10.33 -5.97
C GLU A 133 12.96 10.81 -6.97
N LYS A 134 13.39 11.42 -8.07
CA LYS A 134 12.47 12.06 -9.04
C LYS A 134 11.48 11.09 -9.70
N TRP A 135 11.90 9.86 -9.97
CA TRP A 135 11.02 8.81 -10.50
C TRP A 135 9.85 8.51 -9.54
N TYR A 136 10.04 8.79 -8.24
CA TYR A 136 9.00 8.64 -7.23
C TYR A 136 8.24 9.95 -7.04
N THR A 137 8.91 11.04 -6.67
CA THR A 137 8.25 12.28 -6.26
C THR A 137 7.57 13.01 -7.40
N ASP A 138 8.23 13.08 -8.57
CA ASP A 138 7.85 13.94 -9.69
C ASP A 138 7.08 13.15 -10.75
N GLU A 139 7.35 11.84 -10.87
CA GLU A 139 6.67 10.96 -11.84
C GLU A 139 5.53 10.15 -11.20
N PHE A 140 5.85 9.21 -10.29
CA PHE A 140 4.84 8.27 -9.79
C PHE A 140 3.82 8.93 -8.84
N CYS A 141 4.30 9.73 -7.88
CA CYS A 141 3.43 10.42 -6.95
C CYS A 141 2.57 11.44 -7.69
N GLN A 142 3.11 12.27 -8.59
CA GLN A 142 2.33 13.27 -9.34
C GLN A 142 1.53 12.70 -10.52
N HIS A 143 1.21 11.39 -10.53
CA HIS A 143 0.52 10.80 -11.67
C HIS A 143 -0.89 11.42 -11.87
N PRO A 144 -1.19 11.98 -13.07
CA PRO A 144 -2.42 12.74 -13.30
C PRO A 144 -3.68 11.92 -13.04
N ASN A 145 -3.73 10.65 -13.49
CA ASN A 145 -4.90 9.78 -13.23
C ASN A 145 -5.29 9.69 -11.74
N VAL A 146 -4.34 9.75 -10.80
CA VAL A 146 -4.65 9.70 -9.36
C VAL A 146 -5.17 11.04 -8.88
N ILE A 147 -4.50 12.14 -9.27
CA ILE A 147 -4.85 13.51 -8.87
C ILE A 147 -6.20 13.92 -9.46
N ASP A 148 -6.40 13.69 -10.76
CA ASP A 148 -7.63 14.02 -11.48
C ASP A 148 -8.81 13.20 -10.97
N PHE A 149 -8.59 11.91 -10.67
CA PHE A 149 -9.62 11.09 -10.07
C PHE A 149 -9.98 11.55 -8.66
N ALA A 150 -8.98 11.89 -7.83
CA ALA A 150 -9.21 12.46 -6.51
C ALA A 150 -10.04 13.75 -6.61
N ALA A 151 -9.67 14.69 -7.49
CA ALA A 151 -10.41 15.93 -7.71
C ALA A 151 -11.85 15.68 -8.14
N LYS A 152 -12.06 14.75 -9.08
CA LYS A 152 -13.39 14.36 -9.55
C LYS A 152 -14.23 13.72 -8.44
N LEU A 153 -13.63 12.85 -7.63
CA LEU A 153 -14.31 12.16 -6.54
C LEU A 153 -14.75 13.14 -5.45
N THR A 154 -13.87 14.05 -5.05
CA THR A 154 -14.08 14.95 -3.90
C THR A 154 -14.69 16.30 -4.26
N GLU A 155 -14.73 16.66 -5.55
CA GLU A 155 -15.14 17.98 -6.04
C GLU A 155 -14.26 19.12 -5.53
N TRP A 156 -13.03 18.80 -5.12
CA TRP A 156 -12.06 19.81 -4.71
C TRP A 156 -11.47 20.53 -5.91
N ASN A 157 -11.47 21.86 -5.83
CA ASN A 157 -10.88 22.72 -6.87
C ASN A 157 -9.35 22.73 -6.85
N ASP A 158 -8.73 22.39 -5.71
CA ASP A 158 -7.28 22.40 -5.51
C ASP A 158 -6.86 21.13 -4.76
N VAL A 159 -6.48 20.10 -5.53
CA VAL A 159 -5.96 18.84 -4.99
C VAL A 159 -4.45 18.91 -4.93
N ARG A 160 -3.91 18.86 -3.71
CA ARG A 160 -2.47 18.84 -3.47
C ARG A 160 -2.07 17.57 -2.74
N GLN A 161 -0.90 17.05 -3.07
CA GLN A 161 -0.30 15.97 -2.31
C GLN A 161 0.51 16.53 -1.15
N PHE A 162 0.55 15.78 -0.05
CA PHE A 162 1.52 16.07 1.00
C PHE A 162 2.94 15.97 0.46
N LYS A 163 3.80 16.93 0.85
CA LYS A 163 5.22 16.95 0.45
C LYS A 163 5.96 15.68 0.85
N ARG A 164 5.48 14.98 1.88
CA ARG A 164 5.98 13.67 2.29
C ARG A 164 4.89 12.63 2.03
N SER A 165 5.19 11.69 1.16
CA SER A 165 4.48 10.43 1.00
C SER A 165 5.20 9.32 1.78
N LEU A 166 4.51 8.20 2.03
CA LEU A 166 5.09 7.04 2.69
C LEU A 166 5.28 5.91 1.67
N PHE A 167 6.54 5.55 1.44
CA PHE A 167 6.90 4.42 0.59
C PHE A 167 7.04 3.17 1.45
N ARG A 168 6.30 2.10 1.12
CA ARG A 168 6.32 0.83 1.86
C ARG A 168 6.80 -0.31 0.97
N CYS A 169 7.72 -1.10 1.52
CA CYS A 169 8.28 -2.30 0.89
C CYS A 169 8.39 -3.35 2.00
N ASN A 170 7.50 -4.33 1.96
CA ASN A 170 7.46 -5.38 2.95
C ASN A 170 8.47 -6.48 2.61
N ILE A 171 9.37 -6.72 3.55
CA ILE A 171 10.32 -7.82 3.47
C ILE A 171 9.60 -9.10 3.90
N PRO A 172 9.89 -10.27 3.30
CA PRO A 172 9.30 -11.53 3.73
C PRO A 172 9.42 -11.74 5.24
N ASN A 173 8.32 -12.18 5.86
CA ASN A 173 8.20 -12.42 7.30
C ASN A 173 8.35 -11.17 8.19
N SER A 174 8.13 -9.96 7.65
CA SER A 174 8.00 -8.75 8.48
C SER A 174 6.68 -8.75 9.26
N GLU A 175 6.67 -8.09 10.42
CA GLU A 175 5.46 -7.95 11.23
C GLU A 175 4.52 -6.89 10.64
N PRO A 176 3.21 -7.13 10.66
CA PRO A 176 2.21 -6.15 10.24
C PRO A 176 2.18 -4.92 11.17
N ILE A 177 1.56 -3.85 10.68
CA ILE A 177 1.28 -2.65 11.48
C ILE A 177 -0.06 -2.86 12.21
N GLY A 178 -0.14 -2.40 13.45
CA GLY A 178 -1.38 -2.42 14.22
C GLY A 178 -2.48 -1.58 13.57
N VAL A 179 -3.74 -1.90 13.90
CA VAL A 179 -4.90 -1.22 13.33
C VAL A 179 -4.90 0.26 13.73
N HIS A 180 -5.07 1.15 12.76
CA HIS A 180 -5.15 2.59 12.96
C HIS A 180 -5.94 3.25 11.82
N TYR A 181 -6.25 4.53 11.98
CA TYR A 181 -6.71 5.41 10.91
C TYR A 181 -5.77 6.61 10.81
N ASP A 182 -5.46 7.06 9.60
CA ASP A 182 -4.37 8.02 9.35
C ASP A 182 -4.60 9.38 10.01
N GLN A 183 -5.85 9.80 10.18
CA GLN A 183 -6.21 11.13 10.71
C GLN A 183 -5.59 11.42 12.09
N ILE A 184 -5.35 10.41 12.94
CA ILE A 184 -4.71 10.61 14.25
C ILE A 184 -3.28 11.15 14.12
N PHE A 185 -2.61 10.87 13.01
CA PHE A 185 -1.25 11.32 12.72
C PHE A 185 -1.22 12.66 11.98
N LEU A 186 -2.32 13.03 11.32
CA LEU A 186 -2.49 14.29 10.60
C LEU A 186 -3.05 15.42 11.50
N ARG A 187 -2.60 15.45 12.76
CA ARG A 187 -3.05 16.34 13.85
C ARG A 187 -3.48 17.73 13.36
N GLN A 188 -4.64 18.20 13.84
CA GLN A 188 -5.20 19.53 13.55
C GLN A 188 -5.61 19.80 12.08
N GLY A 189 -5.56 18.81 11.20
CA GLY A 189 -6.18 18.93 9.88
C GLY A 189 -7.70 18.71 9.97
N ASP A 190 -8.47 19.47 9.20
CA ASP A 190 -9.85 19.11 8.91
C ASP A 190 -9.89 17.76 8.17
N THR A 191 -11.06 17.12 8.10
CA THR A 191 -11.29 15.92 7.28
C THR A 191 -11.35 16.28 5.79
N THR A 192 -10.26 16.87 5.28
CA THR A 192 -10.07 17.38 3.93
C THR A 192 -8.93 16.66 3.22
N ASN A 193 -8.67 15.41 3.60
CA ASN A 193 -7.67 14.56 2.99
C ASN A 193 -8.24 13.18 2.67
N ILE A 194 -7.69 12.56 1.62
CA ILE A 194 -7.92 11.15 1.28
C ILE A 194 -6.56 10.47 1.09
N THR A 195 -6.43 9.24 1.57
CA THR A 195 -5.22 8.43 1.35
C THR A 195 -5.35 7.62 0.07
N ALA A 196 -4.45 7.83 -0.88
CA ALA A 196 -4.32 7.00 -2.08
C ALA A 196 -3.18 5.97 -1.88
N TRP A 197 -3.54 4.71 -1.65
CA TRP A 197 -2.56 3.62 -1.56
C TRP A 197 -2.32 2.98 -2.94
N CYS A 198 -1.20 3.32 -3.57
CA CYS A 198 -0.89 2.94 -4.95
C CYS A 198 0.13 1.78 -4.98
N VAL A 199 -0.19 0.73 -5.73
CA VAL A 199 0.65 -0.47 -5.85
C VAL A 199 1.72 -0.31 -6.92
N MET A 200 2.96 -0.70 -6.62
CA MET A 200 4.09 -0.75 -7.56
C MET A 200 4.42 -2.21 -7.89
N GLY A 201 3.52 -2.89 -8.60
CA GLY A 201 3.66 -4.30 -8.95
C GLY A 201 2.59 -5.19 -8.34
N ASP A 202 2.74 -6.49 -8.55
CA ASP A 202 1.74 -7.49 -8.15
C ASP A 202 1.84 -7.78 -6.66
N ILE A 203 0.69 -7.77 -5.99
CA ILE A 203 0.58 -8.06 -4.55
C ILE A 203 -0.21 -9.35 -4.38
N LYS A 204 0.40 -10.33 -3.71
CA LYS A 204 -0.28 -11.55 -3.32
C LYS A 204 -1.21 -11.28 -2.15
N ILE A 205 -2.27 -12.07 -2.02
CA ILE A 205 -3.22 -11.97 -0.90
C ILE A 205 -2.53 -12.13 0.47
N ASP A 206 -1.43 -12.88 0.52
CA ASP A 206 -0.58 -13.14 1.69
C ASP A 206 0.74 -12.33 1.64
N GLY A 207 0.86 -11.34 0.75
CA GLY A 207 2.09 -10.58 0.49
C GLY A 207 2.30 -9.35 1.39
N GLY A 208 1.44 -9.13 2.39
CA GLY A 208 1.53 -7.97 3.29
C GLY A 208 1.00 -6.66 2.69
N GLY A 209 -0.10 -6.70 1.92
CA GLY A 209 -0.77 -5.50 1.41
C GLY A 209 -1.52 -4.70 2.48
N LEU A 210 -2.56 -3.99 2.07
CA LEU A 210 -3.44 -3.23 2.96
C LEU A 210 -4.68 -4.05 3.33
N MET A 211 -5.10 -3.96 4.58
CA MET A 211 -6.36 -4.52 5.09
C MET A 211 -7.24 -3.39 5.64
N TYR A 212 -8.53 -3.42 5.34
CA TYR A 212 -9.51 -2.46 5.83
C TYR A 212 -10.46 -3.12 6.83
N LEU A 213 -10.84 -2.38 7.86
CA LEU A 213 -11.91 -2.77 8.77
C LEU A 213 -13.26 -2.41 8.12
N GLU A 214 -14.05 -3.43 7.79
CA GLU A 214 -15.39 -3.24 7.22
C GLU A 214 -16.31 -2.48 8.19
N LYS A 215 -17.21 -1.63 7.67
CA LYS A 215 -18.22 -0.88 8.44
C LYS A 215 -17.62 0.02 9.54
N ASN A 216 -16.41 0.55 9.34
CA ASN A 216 -15.76 1.41 10.33
C ASN A 216 -16.42 2.80 10.53
N SER A 217 -17.31 3.25 9.63
CA SER A 217 -18.00 4.55 9.74
C SER A 217 -18.92 4.69 10.96
N CYS A 218 -19.29 3.59 11.62
CA CYS A 218 -20.14 3.62 12.82
C CYS A 218 -19.35 3.62 14.14
N ILE A 219 -18.04 3.40 14.12
CA ILE A 219 -17.24 3.21 15.33
C ILE A 219 -17.15 4.50 16.16
N ASP A 220 -17.11 5.67 15.52
CA ASP A 220 -17.07 6.96 16.22
C ASP A 220 -18.43 7.45 16.74
N ARG A 221 -19.55 6.76 16.42
CA ARG A 221 -20.91 7.21 16.78
C ARG A 221 -21.43 6.63 18.11
N GLN A 222 -20.61 5.91 18.86
CA GLN A 222 -21.00 5.28 20.13
C GLN A 222 -20.08 5.61 21.32
N CYS A 223 -19.45 6.79 21.34
CA CYS A 223 -18.74 7.30 22.52
C CYS A 223 -19.29 8.67 22.92
#